data_AF-A0A4Z2HPN4-F1
#
_entry.id   AF-A0A4Z2HPN4-F1
#
_cell.length_a   1.000
_cell.length_b   1.000
_cell.length_c   1.000
_cell.angle_alpha   90.00
_cell.angle_beta   90.00
_cell.angle_gamma   90.00
#
_symmetry.space_group_name_H-M   'P 1'
#
loop_
_entity.id
_entity.type
_entity.pdbx_description
1 polymer ?
#
loop_
_entity_poly.entity_id
_entity_poly.type
_entity_poly.pdbx_seq_one_letter_code
_entity_poly.pdbx_strand_id
1 'polypeptide(L)'
;MPPKKKTKKSTKKNPERSENDLEAKYRRSVLDVAILQDHIDLSRRYNAMQTEMTSEVQRMEKEVSQLSEKLVMCQQELSKETRAREQVEREKDSVIADLRHQLELMETDYEKILHENLDSLSSQLSAAQRGWEDESTAAHPKYEALLSEFGLNARNI
;
A
#
# COMPACT_ATOMS: atom_id res chain seq x y z
N MET A 1 8.73 -28.89 -123.97
CA MET A 1 9.76 -28.44 -123.00
C MET A 1 9.61 -29.23 -121.70
N PRO A 2 10.69 -29.82 -121.14
CA PRO A 2 10.73 -30.51 -119.84
C PRO A 2 11.25 -29.55 -118.73
N PRO A 3 11.55 -29.99 -117.48
CA PRO A 3 10.81 -30.77 -116.46
C PRO A 3 10.80 -29.99 -115.10
N LYS A 4 10.28 -30.51 -113.97
CA LYS A 4 11.00 -30.51 -112.64
C LYS A 4 10.46 -31.59 -111.68
N LYS A 5 11.35 -32.52 -111.34
CA LYS A 5 11.20 -33.58 -110.33
C LYS A 5 11.18 -32.97 -108.92
N LYS A 6 10.29 -33.46 -108.05
CA LYS A 6 10.32 -33.17 -106.62
C LYS A 6 11.44 -33.98 -105.94
N THR A 7 12.49 -33.30 -105.48
CA THR A 7 13.47 -33.86 -104.55
C THR A 7 13.17 -33.31 -103.15
N LYS A 8 12.53 -34.13 -102.32
CA LYS A 8 12.41 -33.90 -100.88
C LYS A 8 13.80 -34.12 -100.28
N LYS A 9 14.55 -33.04 -100.05
CA LYS A 9 15.86 -33.09 -99.38
C LYS A 9 15.59 -33.28 -97.88
N SER A 10 15.65 -34.51 -97.39
CA SER A 10 15.68 -34.79 -95.95
C SER A 10 17.02 -34.31 -95.40
N THR A 11 17.02 -33.15 -94.77
CA THR A 11 18.18 -32.66 -94.02
C THR A 11 18.42 -33.60 -92.84
N LYS A 12 19.46 -34.45 -92.92
CA LYS A 12 19.97 -35.21 -91.78
C LYS A 12 20.42 -34.19 -90.72
N LYS A 13 19.67 -34.04 -89.63
CA LYS A 13 20.09 -33.25 -88.46
C LYS A 13 21.32 -33.93 -87.84
N ASN A 14 22.36 -33.13 -87.56
CA ASN A 14 23.59 -33.59 -86.93
C ASN A 14 23.31 -33.93 -85.45
N PRO A 15 23.50 -35.19 -85.00
CA PRO A 15 23.08 -35.64 -83.67
C PRO A 15 23.80 -34.93 -82.51
N GLU A 16 25.09 -34.58 -82.66
CA GLU A 16 25.86 -33.83 -81.65
C GLU A 16 25.26 -32.46 -81.31
N ARG A 17 24.66 -31.77 -82.29
CA ARG A 17 24.11 -30.42 -82.09
C ARG A 17 22.78 -30.45 -81.34
N SER A 18 22.01 -31.54 -81.45
CA SER A 18 20.79 -31.77 -80.67
C SER A 18 21.09 -32.24 -79.25
N GLU A 19 22.15 -33.03 -79.08
CA GLU A 19 22.60 -33.51 -77.77
C GLU A 19 23.11 -32.35 -76.90
N ASN A 20 23.90 -31.43 -77.48
CA ASN A 20 24.33 -30.20 -76.81
C ASN A 20 23.17 -29.26 -76.42
N ASP A 21 22.10 -29.19 -77.22
CA ASP A 21 20.91 -28.38 -76.91
C ASP A 21 20.07 -29.00 -75.77
N LEU A 22 19.95 -30.33 -75.75
CA LEU A 22 19.33 -31.07 -74.65
C LEU A 22 20.13 -30.92 -73.36
N GLU A 23 21.45 -31.00 -73.43
CA GLU A 23 22.33 -30.81 -72.28
C GLU A 23 22.23 -29.38 -71.72
N ALA A 24 22.21 -28.36 -72.59
CA ALA A 24 22.04 -26.96 -72.17
C ALA A 24 20.67 -26.72 -71.50
N LYS A 25 19.60 -27.34 -72.01
CA LYS A 25 18.26 -27.28 -71.40
C LYS A 25 18.23 -28.00 -70.06
N TYR A 26 18.88 -29.15 -69.95
CA TYR A 26 19.01 -29.88 -68.69
C TYR A 26 19.76 -29.03 -67.65
N ARG A 27 20.90 -28.43 -68.01
CA ARG A 27 21.65 -27.53 -67.12
C ARG A 27 20.81 -26.32 -66.65
N ARG A 28 20.02 -25.70 -67.53
CA ARG A 28 19.06 -24.64 -67.15
C ARG A 28 17.98 -25.15 -66.20
N SER A 29 17.39 -26.31 -66.50
CA SER A 29 16.39 -26.93 -65.62
C SER A 29 16.94 -27.24 -64.24
N VAL A 30 18.19 -27.68 -64.13
CA VAL A 30 18.85 -27.93 -62.83
C VAL A 30 19.01 -26.64 -62.02
N LEU A 31 19.39 -25.54 -62.68
CA LEU A 31 19.48 -24.23 -62.04
C LEU A 31 18.11 -23.70 -61.59
N ASP A 32 17.09 -23.82 -62.44
CA ASP A 32 15.71 -23.41 -62.11
C ASP A 32 15.19 -24.20 -60.90
N VAL A 33 15.46 -25.52 -60.83
CA VAL A 33 15.12 -26.35 -59.68
C VAL A 33 15.86 -25.91 -58.41
N ALA A 34 17.15 -25.58 -58.49
CA ALA A 34 17.92 -25.10 -57.35
C ALA A 34 17.37 -23.76 -56.81
N ILE A 35 17.04 -22.81 -57.70
CA ILE A 35 16.45 -21.53 -57.33
C ILE A 35 15.09 -21.71 -56.66
N LEU A 36 14.26 -22.61 -57.20
CA LEU A 36 12.95 -22.92 -56.61
C LEU A 36 13.11 -23.56 -55.22
N GLN A 37 14.10 -24.44 -55.05
CA GLN A 37 14.39 -25.05 -53.75
C GLN A 37 14.80 -23.98 -52.72
N ASP A 38 15.71 -23.06 -53.08
CA ASP A 38 16.12 -21.96 -52.21
C ASP A 38 14.95 -21.05 -51.82
N HIS A 39 14.06 -20.76 -52.77
CA HIS A 39 12.86 -19.95 -52.50
C HIS A 39 11.89 -20.66 -51.54
N ILE A 40 11.70 -21.97 -51.70
CA ILE A 40 10.87 -22.79 -50.81
C ILE A 40 11.47 -22.79 -49.40
N ASP A 41 12.78 -22.99 -49.28
CA ASP A 41 13.47 -23.03 -47.99
C ASP A 41 13.43 -21.67 -47.28
N LEU A 42 13.60 -20.57 -48.02
CA LEU A 42 13.45 -19.22 -47.50
C LEU A 42 12.02 -18.95 -47.03
N SER A 43 11.02 -19.31 -47.83
CA SER A 43 9.59 -19.17 -47.48
C SER A 43 9.25 -19.96 -46.22
N ARG A 44 9.77 -21.19 -46.10
CA ARG A 44 9.59 -22.03 -44.90
C ARG A 44 10.19 -21.38 -43.67
N ARG A 45 11.42 -20.88 -43.75
CA ARG A 45 12.10 -20.19 -42.63
C ARG A 45 11.35 -18.92 -42.22
N TYR A 46 10.92 -18.13 -43.19
CA TYR A 46 10.12 -16.93 -42.94
C TYR A 46 8.81 -17.27 -42.22
N ASN A 47 8.06 -18.26 -42.70
CA ASN A 47 6.80 -18.67 -42.08
C ASN A 47 7.00 -19.21 -40.66
N ALA A 48 8.08 -19.96 -40.41
CA ALA A 48 8.40 -20.45 -39.07
C ALA A 48 8.67 -19.29 -38.10
N MET A 49 9.54 -18.35 -38.51
CA MET A 49 9.85 -17.17 -37.71
C MET A 49 8.61 -16.29 -37.48
N GLN A 50 7.76 -16.11 -38.50
CA GLN A 50 6.52 -15.34 -38.38
C GLN A 50 5.55 -15.99 -37.39
N THR A 51 5.42 -17.32 -37.42
CA THR A 51 4.55 -18.06 -36.49
C THR A 51 5.06 -17.95 -35.07
N GLU A 52 6.36 -18.12 -34.85
CA GLU A 52 7.00 -17.97 -33.53
C GLU A 52 6.79 -16.56 -32.98
N MET A 53 7.11 -15.52 -33.77
CA MET A 53 6.92 -14.14 -33.36
C MET A 53 5.46 -13.83 -33.02
N THR A 54 4.52 -14.30 -33.84
CA THR A 54 3.09 -14.10 -33.60
C THR A 54 2.66 -14.75 -32.29
N SER A 55 3.17 -15.96 -32.00
CA SER A 55 2.87 -16.66 -30.76
C SER A 55 3.44 -15.94 -29.53
N GLU A 56 4.65 -15.38 -29.63
CA GLU A 56 5.27 -14.61 -28.55
C GLU A 56 4.53 -13.30 -28.28
N VAL A 57 4.13 -12.58 -29.33
CA VAL A 57 3.30 -11.36 -29.17
C VAL A 57 2.00 -11.69 -28.46
N GLN A 58 1.27 -12.74 -28.88
CA GLN A 58 0.02 -13.14 -28.24
C GLN A 58 0.23 -13.55 -26.77
N ARG A 59 1.33 -14.24 -26.45
CA ARG A 59 1.68 -14.61 -25.07
C ARG A 59 1.92 -13.36 -24.23
N MET A 60 2.72 -12.41 -24.73
CA MET A 60 3.02 -11.16 -24.04
C MET A 60 1.77 -10.30 -23.83
N GLU A 61 0.90 -10.18 -24.84
CA GLU A 61 -0.37 -9.44 -24.74
C GLU A 61 -1.30 -10.02 -23.66
N LYS A 62 -1.35 -11.36 -23.56
CA LYS A 62 -2.09 -12.06 -22.52
C LYS A 62 -1.50 -11.79 -21.14
N GLU A 63 -0.18 -11.86 -20.99
CA GLU A 63 0.50 -11.55 -19.73
C GLU A 63 0.28 -10.11 -19.29
N VAL A 64 0.39 -9.16 -20.20
CA VAL A 64 0.13 -7.74 -19.93
C VAL A 64 -1.31 -7.54 -19.46
N SER A 65 -2.27 -8.20 -20.12
CA SER A 65 -3.69 -8.13 -19.75
C SER A 65 -3.94 -8.71 -18.35
N GLN A 66 -3.36 -9.87 -18.04
CA GLN A 66 -3.48 -10.52 -16.73
C GLN A 66 -2.81 -9.71 -15.60
N LEU A 67 -1.65 -9.13 -15.87
CA LEU A 67 -0.94 -8.30 -14.90
C LEU A 67 -1.69 -6.99 -14.65
N SER A 68 -2.26 -6.39 -15.70
CA SER A 68 -3.11 -5.19 -15.60
C SER A 68 -4.34 -5.47 -14.73
N GLU A 69 -5.03 -6.58 -14.96
CA GLU A 69 -6.19 -6.98 -14.15
C GLU A 69 -5.81 -7.19 -12.67
N LYS A 70 -4.71 -7.93 -12.41
CA LYS A 70 -4.20 -8.13 -11.05
C LYS A 70 -3.81 -6.83 -10.36
N LEU A 71 -3.21 -5.89 -11.10
CA LEU A 71 -2.85 -4.58 -10.59
C LEU A 71 -4.09 -3.80 -10.15
N VAL A 72 -5.13 -3.78 -10.98
CA VAL A 72 -6.40 -3.13 -10.66
C VAL A 72 -7.04 -3.75 -9.42
N MET A 73 -7.10 -5.08 -9.33
CA MET A 73 -7.63 -5.79 -8.16
C MET A 73 -6.86 -5.44 -6.89
N CYS A 74 -5.53 -5.48 -6.94
CA CYS A 74 -4.66 -5.13 -5.81
C CYS A 74 -4.86 -3.67 -5.38
N GLN A 75 -4.96 -2.74 -6.32
CA GLN A 75 -5.23 -1.32 -6.03
C GLN A 75 -6.61 -1.13 -5.38
N GLN A 76 -7.63 -1.87 -5.83
CA GLN A 76 -8.95 -1.82 -5.23
C GLN A 76 -8.94 -2.36 -3.81
N GLU A 77 -8.32 -3.52 -3.57
CA GLU A 77 -8.18 -4.10 -2.23
C GLU A 77 -7.41 -3.17 -1.30
N LEU A 78 -6.28 -2.63 -1.74
CA LEU A 78 -5.50 -1.65 -0.98
C LEU A 78 -6.35 -0.42 -0.63
N SER A 79 -7.13 0.10 -1.58
CA SER A 79 -8.00 1.26 -1.32
C SER A 79 -9.10 0.96 -0.30
N LYS A 80 -9.65 -0.26 -0.31
CA LYS A 80 -10.66 -0.70 0.66
C LYS A 80 -10.04 -0.85 2.05
N GLU A 81 -8.89 -1.49 2.13
CA GLU A 81 -8.17 -1.71 3.38
C GLU A 81 -7.75 -0.38 4.01
N THR A 82 -7.21 0.56 3.23
CA THR A 82 -6.85 1.90 3.71
C THR A 82 -8.07 2.62 4.28
N ARG A 83 -9.22 2.60 3.59
CA ARG A 83 -10.47 3.22 4.09
C ARG A 83 -10.97 2.56 5.37
N ALA A 84 -10.92 1.24 5.46
CA ALA A 84 -11.32 0.49 6.64
C ALA A 84 -10.42 0.83 7.83
N ARG A 85 -9.10 0.87 7.61
CA ARG A 85 -8.12 1.29 8.62
C ARG A 85 -8.38 2.72 9.11
N GLU A 86 -8.57 3.67 8.21
CA GLU A 86 -8.87 5.06 8.57
C GLU A 86 -10.17 5.18 9.37
N GLN A 87 -11.18 4.37 9.05
CA GLN A 87 -12.44 4.34 9.81
C GLN A 87 -12.20 3.86 11.25
N VAL A 88 -11.49 2.75 11.41
CA VAL A 88 -11.15 2.21 12.74
C VAL A 88 -10.28 3.18 13.53
N GLU A 89 -9.34 3.86 12.89
CA GLU A 89 -8.50 4.88 13.52
C GLU A 89 -9.35 6.06 14.04
N ARG A 90 -10.28 6.57 13.22
CA ARG A 90 -11.22 7.62 13.64
C ARG A 90 -12.12 7.21 14.80
N GLU A 91 -12.62 5.96 14.81
CA GLU A 91 -13.42 5.43 15.91
C GLU A 91 -12.60 5.33 17.20
N LYS A 92 -11.37 4.84 17.11
CA LYS A 92 -10.45 4.77 18.27
C LYS A 92 -10.12 6.14 18.81
N ASP A 93 -9.83 7.12 17.94
CA ASP A 93 -9.54 8.49 18.36
C ASP A 93 -10.73 9.15 19.05
N SER A 94 -11.96 8.88 18.57
CA SER A 94 -13.19 9.32 19.25
C SER A 94 -13.29 8.73 20.65
N VAL A 95 -13.10 7.42 20.80
CA VAL A 95 -13.15 6.75 22.11
C VAL A 95 -12.07 7.26 23.05
N ILE A 96 -10.86 7.50 22.54
CA ILE A 96 -9.75 8.08 23.33
C ILE A 96 -10.12 9.49 23.80
N ALA A 97 -10.72 10.32 22.94
CA ALA A 97 -11.15 11.66 23.31
C ALA A 97 -12.24 11.63 24.40
N ASP A 98 -13.23 10.75 24.26
CA ASP A 98 -14.31 10.60 25.24
C ASP A 98 -13.78 10.15 26.61
N LEU A 99 -12.88 9.15 26.63
CA LEU A 99 -12.28 8.67 27.87
C LEU A 99 -11.40 9.72 28.55
N ARG A 100 -10.64 10.50 27.77
CA ARG A 100 -9.84 11.62 28.30
C ARG A 100 -10.75 12.67 28.94
N HIS A 101 -11.84 13.03 28.28
CA HIS A 101 -12.80 13.98 28.83
C HIS A 101 -13.44 13.46 30.13
N GLN A 102 -13.80 12.18 30.20
CA GLN A 102 -14.31 11.59 31.44
C GLN A 102 -13.29 11.63 32.58
N LEU A 103 -12.01 11.36 32.29
CA LEU A 103 -10.95 11.46 33.29
C LEU A 103 -10.79 12.90 33.79
N GLU A 104 -10.80 13.90 32.90
CA GLU A 104 -10.73 15.32 33.27
C GLU A 104 -11.91 15.74 34.16
N LEU A 105 -13.12 15.28 33.84
CA LEU A 105 -14.31 15.53 34.65
C LEU A 105 -14.17 14.91 36.04
N MET A 106 -13.77 13.62 36.10
CA MET A 106 -13.58 12.93 37.38
C MET A 106 -12.47 13.57 38.22
N GLU A 107 -11.37 13.99 37.61
CA GLU A 107 -10.28 14.70 38.28
C GLU A 107 -10.77 16.00 38.89
N THR A 108 -11.53 16.79 38.13
CA THR A 108 -12.14 18.05 38.60
C THR A 108 -13.11 17.81 39.77
N ASP A 109 -13.95 16.79 39.68
CA ASP A 109 -14.91 16.44 40.74
C ASP A 109 -14.20 15.98 42.01
N TYR A 110 -13.16 15.16 41.89
CA TYR A 110 -12.36 14.73 43.05
C TYR A 110 -11.60 15.90 43.68
N GLU A 111 -10.99 16.76 42.86
CA GLU A 111 -10.32 17.95 43.35
C GLU A 111 -11.29 18.85 44.13
N LYS A 112 -12.49 19.07 43.59
CA LYS A 112 -13.54 19.84 44.27
C LYS A 112 -13.92 19.25 45.64
N ILE A 113 -14.19 17.95 45.70
CA ILE A 113 -14.57 17.27 46.95
C ILE A 113 -13.43 17.37 47.98
N LEU A 114 -12.18 17.21 47.54
CA LEU A 114 -11.01 17.32 48.42
C LEU A 114 -10.88 18.73 48.99
N HIS A 115 -10.96 19.76 48.15
CA HIS A 115 -10.88 21.15 48.61
C HIS A 115 -12.03 21.49 49.57
N GLU A 116 -13.28 21.15 49.24
CA GLU A 116 -14.44 21.38 50.12
C GLU A 116 -14.27 20.73 51.50
N ASN A 117 -13.74 19.50 51.54
CA ASN A 117 -13.48 18.80 52.80
C ASN A 117 -12.35 19.42 53.60
N LEU A 118 -11.24 19.78 52.94
CA LEU A 118 -10.09 20.42 53.59
C LEU A 118 -10.44 21.80 54.14
N ASP A 119 -11.23 22.58 53.41
CA ASP A 119 -11.73 23.89 53.84
C ASP A 119 -12.67 23.77 55.06
N SER A 120 -13.55 22.76 55.05
CA SER A 120 -14.44 22.46 56.18
C SER A 120 -13.64 22.07 57.43
N LEU A 121 -12.66 21.16 57.30
CA LEU A 121 -11.80 20.74 58.41
C LEU A 121 -10.97 21.92 58.94
N SER A 122 -10.42 22.75 58.06
CA SER A 122 -9.65 23.93 58.44
C SER A 122 -10.51 24.95 59.19
N SER A 123 -11.76 25.12 58.75
CA SER A 123 -12.74 25.98 59.43
C SER A 123 -13.10 25.45 60.82
N GLN A 124 -13.31 24.13 60.95
CA GLN A 124 -13.59 23.48 62.24
C GLN A 124 -12.40 23.59 63.21
N LEU A 125 -11.16 23.36 62.73
CA LEU A 125 -9.95 23.51 63.52
C LEU A 125 -9.80 24.95 64.03
N SER A 126 -10.01 25.93 63.15
CA SER A 126 -9.93 27.35 63.49
C SER A 126 -11.02 27.77 64.51
N ALA A 127 -12.22 27.21 64.40
CA ALA A 127 -13.30 27.44 65.36
C ALA A 127 -12.99 26.82 66.72
N ALA A 128 -12.50 25.57 66.74
CA ALA A 128 -12.07 24.90 67.97
C ALA A 128 -10.92 25.66 68.64
N GLN A 129 -9.88 26.03 67.89
CA GLN A 129 -8.74 26.78 68.42
C GLN A 129 -9.19 28.09 69.07
N ARG A 130 -10.06 28.88 68.40
CA ARG A 130 -10.63 30.09 68.99
C ARG A 130 -11.42 29.81 70.26
N GLY A 131 -12.26 28.77 70.28
CA GLY A 131 -13.00 28.39 71.47
C GLY A 131 -12.10 28.06 72.67
N TRP A 132 -10.99 27.38 72.44
CA TRP A 132 -10.01 27.06 73.49
C TRP A 132 -9.24 28.30 73.96
N GLU A 133 -8.89 29.19 73.04
CA GLU A 133 -8.26 30.48 73.37
C GLU A 133 -9.21 31.37 74.18
N ASP A 134 -10.48 31.46 73.78
CA ASP A 134 -11.54 32.20 74.48
C ASP A 134 -11.79 31.63 75.88
N GLU A 135 -11.90 30.31 76.03
CA GLU A 135 -12.10 29.67 77.33
C GLU A 135 -10.87 29.80 78.25
N SER A 136 -9.66 29.66 77.70
CA SER A 136 -8.42 29.91 78.42
C SER A 136 -8.32 31.36 78.92
N THR A 137 -8.61 32.33 78.05
CA THR A 137 -8.58 33.76 78.42
C THR A 137 -9.69 34.13 79.40
N ALA A 138 -10.87 33.52 79.31
CA ALA A 138 -11.97 33.71 80.25
C ALA A 138 -11.71 33.05 81.63
N ALA A 139 -10.99 31.93 81.66
CA ALA A 139 -10.64 31.22 82.88
C ALA A 139 -9.49 31.90 83.64
N HIS A 140 -8.52 32.48 82.92
CA HIS A 140 -7.33 33.10 83.51
C HIS A 140 -7.61 34.12 84.63
N PRO A 141 -8.50 35.13 84.46
CA PRO A 141 -8.79 36.10 85.51
C PRO A 141 -9.54 35.50 86.70
N LYS A 142 -10.34 34.44 86.49
CA LYS A 142 -11.04 33.74 87.58
C LYS A 142 -10.04 33.04 88.51
N TYR A 143 -9.06 32.35 87.92
CA TYR A 143 -8.00 31.71 88.69
C TYR A 143 -7.07 32.73 89.34
N GLU A 144 -6.74 33.83 88.67
CA GLU A 144 -5.96 34.93 89.24
C GLU A 144 -6.64 35.55 90.47
N ALA A 145 -7.95 35.80 90.40
CA ALA A 145 -8.74 36.30 91.51
C ALA A 145 -8.78 35.30 92.69
N LEU A 146 -9.02 34.02 92.42
CA LEU A 146 -9.04 32.98 93.45
C LEU A 146 -7.67 32.85 94.16
N LEU A 147 -6.59 32.84 93.40
CA LEU A 147 -5.23 32.82 93.96
C LEU A 147 -4.95 34.06 94.82
N SER A 148 -5.46 35.23 94.42
CA SER A 148 -5.40 36.45 95.22
C SER A 148 -6.14 36.33 96.55
N GLU A 149 -7.33 35.70 96.57
CA GLU A 149 -8.10 35.44 97.79
C GLU A 149 -7.36 34.52 98.78
N PHE A 150 -6.60 33.55 98.27
CA PHE A 150 -5.74 32.68 99.09
C PHE A 150 -4.38 33.30 99.48
N GLY A 151 -4.11 34.56 99.08
CA GLY A 151 -2.85 35.25 99.38
C GLY A 151 -1.65 34.79 98.54
N LEU A 152 -1.88 33.97 97.52
CA LEU A 152 -0.86 33.37 96.64
C LEU A 152 -0.74 34.20 95.36
N ASN A 153 -0.29 35.45 95.46
CA ASN A 153 -0.08 36.29 94.30
C ASN A 153 1.26 35.99 93.61
N ALA A 154 1.21 35.68 92.31
CA ALA A 154 2.39 35.45 91.47
C ALA A 154 3.32 36.67 91.29
N ARG A 155 2.93 37.84 91.80
CA ARG A 155 3.77 39.06 91.82
C ARG A 155 4.62 39.22 93.10
N ASN A 156 4.55 38.29 94.05
CA ASN A 156 5.28 38.33 95.33
C ASN A 156 6.37 37.24 95.48
N ILE A 157 6.85 36.67 94.37
CA ILE A 157 8.09 35.89 94.32
C ILE A 157 9.00 36.54 93.28
#